data_AF-A0A0A2VIQ7-F1
#
_entry.id   AF-A0A0A2VIQ7-F1
#
_cell.length_a   1.000
_cell.length_b   1.000
_cell.length_c   1.000
_cell.angle_alpha   90.00
_cell.angle_beta   90.00
_cell.angle_gamma   90.00
#
_symmetry.space_group_name_H-M   'P 1'
#
loop_
_entity.id
_entity.type
_entity.pdbx_description
1 polymer ?
#
loop_
_entity_poly.entity_id
_entity_poly.type
_entity_poly.pdbx_seq_one_letter_code
_entity_poly.pdbx_strand_id
1 'polypeptide(L)'
;MKINISILGALALAVGASAKCVHTRIPRPSTTSSTSSTSSTTATSSISSTTDTTDTTDTTDTTDTSNNSTSNVLYKGKGFGTYYYDVEQLQACGADFTTQNVGNVMCGWDSVKTLNDIDSNNLVAMNSLLLKTAEGRAKYCGKRIIVTVDGVKSDIPFFVGDGCERCARGDETQWQSGGAAGLDFSFSTLNKLSPLACQDGHVAVEYEIVDETLYHFDTN
;
A
#
# COMPACT_ATOMS: atom_id res chain seq x y z
N MET A 1 7.39 45.86 -17.64
CA MET A 1 7.63 44.55 -17.01
C MET A 1 7.22 43.48 -18.00
N LYS A 2 8.15 42.62 -18.44
CA LYS A 2 7.86 41.49 -19.34
C LYS A 2 7.86 40.22 -18.50
N ILE A 3 6.73 39.51 -18.50
CA ILE A 3 6.57 38.22 -17.84
C ILE A 3 6.85 37.14 -18.89
N ASN A 4 7.93 36.38 -18.71
CA ASN A 4 8.20 35.19 -19.50
C ASN A 4 7.67 33.98 -18.72
N ILE A 5 6.58 33.38 -19.21
CA ILE A 5 6.07 32.09 -18.73
C ILE A 5 6.80 31.01 -19.52
N SER A 6 7.69 30.27 -18.86
CA SER A 6 8.35 29.11 -19.45
C SER A 6 7.50 27.88 -19.15
N ILE A 7 6.79 27.39 -20.16
CA ILE A 7 6.10 26.09 -20.13
C ILE A 7 7.14 25.05 -20.55
N LEU A 8 7.70 24.34 -19.58
CA LEU A 8 8.42 23.09 -19.85
C LEU A 8 7.60 21.94 -19.27
N GLY A 9 6.79 21.33 -20.13
CA GLY A 9 6.11 20.08 -19.84
C GLY A 9 7.12 18.93 -19.86
N ALA A 10 7.34 18.31 -18.70
CA ALA A 10 8.02 17.03 -18.62
C ALA A 10 6.99 15.92 -18.85
N LEU A 11 6.92 15.44 -20.10
CA LEU A 11 6.24 14.19 -20.44
C LEU A 11 7.22 13.04 -20.14
N ALA A 12 7.19 12.52 -18.92
CA ALA A 12 7.88 11.27 -18.60
C ALA A 12 7.08 10.11 -19.23
N LEU A 13 7.56 9.59 -20.36
CA LEU A 13 7.14 8.29 -20.86
C LEU A 13 7.62 7.24 -19.86
N ALA A 14 6.71 6.75 -19.00
CA ALA A 14 6.89 5.50 -18.29
C ALA A 14 6.89 4.36 -19.32
N VAL A 15 8.09 3.99 -19.79
CA VAL A 15 8.28 2.75 -20.54
C VAL A 15 8.13 1.62 -19.52
N GLY A 16 6.92 1.09 -19.41
CA GLY A 16 6.65 -0.06 -18.57
C GLY A 16 7.53 -1.22 -19.02
N ALA A 17 8.59 -1.49 -18.28
CA ALA A 17 9.26 -2.77 -18.34
C ALA A 17 8.25 -3.81 -17.84
N SER A 18 7.49 -4.40 -18.75
CA SER A 18 6.91 -5.71 -18.50
C SER A 18 8.09 -6.64 -18.28
N ALA A 19 8.44 -6.90 -17.01
CA ALA A 19 9.27 -8.01 -16.64
C ALA A 19 8.55 -9.27 -17.13
N LYS A 20 8.90 -9.70 -18.36
CA LYS A 20 8.57 -11.04 -18.82
C LYS A 20 9.40 -11.97 -17.95
N CYS A 21 8.81 -12.46 -16.87
CA CYS A 21 9.30 -13.63 -16.16
C CYS A 21 9.43 -14.75 -17.20
N VAL A 22 10.65 -15.00 -17.67
CA VAL A 22 10.95 -16.11 -18.56
C VAL A 22 10.68 -17.38 -17.77
N HIS A 23 9.61 -18.05 -18.14
CA HIS A 23 9.10 -19.23 -17.47
C HIS A 23 9.99 -20.43 -17.81
N THR A 24 11.10 -20.61 -17.10
CA THR A 24 11.80 -21.90 -17.07
C THR A 24 10.97 -22.87 -16.24
N ARG A 25 10.16 -23.69 -16.92
CA ARG A 25 9.41 -24.79 -16.30
C ARG A 25 10.39 -25.76 -15.66
N ILE A 26 10.45 -25.76 -14.33
CA ILE A 26 11.00 -26.88 -13.55
C ILE A 26 9.85 -27.85 -13.30
N PRO A 27 9.97 -29.16 -13.63
CA PRO A 27 8.91 -30.13 -13.39
C PRO A 27 8.62 -30.29 -11.89
N ARG A 28 7.35 -30.15 -11.51
CA ARG A 28 6.86 -30.38 -10.14
C ARG A 28 6.82 -31.89 -9.83
N PRO A 29 7.36 -32.35 -8.70
CA PRO A 29 7.13 -33.71 -8.22
C PRO A 29 5.68 -33.88 -7.76
N SER A 30 5.01 -34.87 -8.31
CA SER A 30 3.69 -35.36 -7.91
C SER A 30 3.81 -36.22 -6.65
N THR A 31 3.17 -35.82 -5.55
CA THR A 31 2.85 -36.75 -4.45
C THR A 31 1.56 -36.34 -3.73
N THR A 32 0.51 -37.07 -4.09
CA THR A 32 -0.43 -37.80 -3.23
C THR A 32 -1.08 -37.10 -2.04
N SER A 33 -2.36 -36.82 -2.22
CA SER A 33 -3.38 -36.56 -1.21
C SER A 33 -3.63 -37.79 -0.32
N SER A 34 -3.57 -37.60 1.01
CA SER A 34 -4.16 -38.52 1.99
C SER A 34 -5.22 -37.79 2.81
N THR A 35 -6.46 -38.10 2.50
CA THR A 35 -7.68 -37.78 3.25
C THR A 35 -7.64 -38.52 4.59
N SER A 36 -7.84 -37.82 5.70
CA SER A 36 -8.26 -38.46 6.95
C SER A 36 -9.34 -37.62 7.62
N SER A 37 -10.55 -38.16 7.57
CA SER A 37 -11.72 -37.76 8.32
C SER A 37 -11.62 -38.28 9.74
N THR A 38 -11.82 -37.44 10.75
CA THR A 38 -12.23 -37.87 12.09
C THR A 38 -13.29 -36.92 12.63
N SER A 39 -14.46 -37.48 12.94
CA SER A 39 -15.61 -36.83 13.56
C SER A 39 -15.65 -37.17 15.04
N SER A 40 -15.90 -36.19 15.91
CA SER A 40 -16.43 -36.31 17.29
C SER A 40 -16.21 -34.97 18.02
N THR A 41 -17.01 -34.42 18.92
CA THR A 41 -18.39 -34.58 19.40
C THR A 41 -18.66 -33.31 20.23
N THR A 42 -19.92 -32.90 20.23
CA THR A 42 -20.62 -31.89 21.05
C THR A 42 -20.08 -31.63 22.47
N ALA A 43 -20.02 -30.35 22.85
CA ALA A 43 -20.22 -29.91 24.23
C ALA A 43 -20.93 -28.54 24.27
N THR A 44 -22.21 -28.59 24.59
CA THR A 44 -23.08 -27.46 24.96
C THR A 44 -22.88 -27.20 26.44
N SER A 45 -22.60 -25.95 26.83
CA SER A 45 -22.72 -25.53 28.23
C SER A 45 -23.32 -24.13 28.30
N SER A 46 -24.61 -24.14 28.55
CA SER A 46 -25.45 -23.07 29.09
C SER A 46 -25.04 -22.72 30.53
N ILE A 47 -24.93 -21.44 30.84
CA ILE A 47 -25.05 -20.92 32.21
C ILE A 47 -26.11 -19.82 32.19
N SER A 48 -27.10 -19.97 33.07
CA SER A 48 -28.21 -19.07 33.30
C SER A 48 -28.21 -18.65 34.78
N SER A 49 -28.87 -17.52 35.06
CA SER A 49 -29.31 -16.98 36.36
C SER A 49 -28.22 -16.30 37.22
N THR A 50 -28.43 -15.18 37.93
CA THR A 50 -29.65 -14.50 38.41
C THR A 50 -29.34 -13.05 38.84
N THR A 51 -30.40 -12.23 38.85
CA THR A 51 -30.66 -10.94 39.52
C THR A 51 -29.96 -10.65 40.86
N ASP A 52 -29.63 -9.39 41.17
CA ASP A 52 -30.35 -8.50 42.12
C ASP A 52 -29.66 -7.12 42.29
N THR A 53 -30.27 -6.23 43.09
CA THR A 53 -30.46 -4.78 42.95
C THR A 53 -29.66 -3.92 43.96
N THR A 54 -29.73 -2.59 43.80
CA THR A 54 -29.37 -1.45 44.72
C THR A 54 -27.87 -1.09 44.87
N ASP A 55 -27.45 0.08 44.38
CA ASP A 55 -27.49 1.43 44.99
C ASP A 55 -26.29 1.69 45.93
N THR A 56 -25.38 2.59 45.54
CA THR A 56 -24.82 3.69 46.35
C THR A 56 -23.64 4.33 45.60
N THR A 57 -23.65 5.65 45.54
CA THR A 57 -22.61 6.59 45.11
C THR A 57 -21.20 6.32 45.67
N ASP A 58 -20.16 6.39 44.83
CA ASP A 58 -18.92 7.10 45.20
C ASP A 58 -18.13 7.54 43.96
N THR A 59 -17.52 8.71 44.08
CA THR A 59 -16.74 9.45 43.10
C THR A 59 -15.28 9.08 43.25
N THR A 60 -14.65 8.52 42.22
CA THR A 60 -13.25 8.83 41.93
C THR A 60 -12.99 8.70 40.43
N ASP A 61 -12.67 9.85 39.86
CA ASP A 61 -11.91 10.08 38.65
C ASP A 61 -10.82 9.02 38.45
N THR A 62 -10.99 8.21 37.42
CA THR A 62 -9.88 7.61 36.70
C THR A 62 -10.21 7.78 35.22
N THR A 63 -9.78 8.90 34.68
CA THR A 63 -9.63 9.13 33.26
C THR A 63 -8.66 8.10 32.68
N ASP A 64 -9.16 6.89 32.44
CA ASP A 64 -8.53 5.94 31.54
C ASP A 64 -8.61 6.54 30.13
N THR A 65 -7.63 7.39 29.83
CA THR A 65 -7.39 7.90 28.49
C THR A 65 -6.72 6.77 27.71
N SER A 66 -7.48 5.72 27.41
CA SER A 66 -7.19 4.90 26.25
C SER A 66 -7.39 5.81 25.04
N ASN A 67 -6.34 6.52 24.64
CA ASN A 67 -6.24 7.16 23.34
C ASN A 67 -6.23 6.05 22.30
N ASN A 68 -7.39 5.44 22.06
CA ASN A 68 -7.68 4.80 20.80
C ASN A 68 -7.89 5.95 19.81
N SER A 69 -6.79 6.58 19.40
CA SER A 69 -6.78 7.48 18.27
C SER A 69 -7.11 6.66 17.05
N THR A 70 -8.40 6.47 16.79
CA THR A 70 -8.88 6.03 15.49
C THR A 70 -8.40 7.08 14.50
N SER A 71 -7.23 6.85 13.89
CA SER A 71 -6.70 7.73 12.86
C SER A 71 -7.79 7.90 11.81
N ASN A 72 -8.20 9.15 11.56
CA ASN A 72 -9.32 9.43 10.67
C ASN A 72 -8.99 8.88 9.28
N VAL A 73 -9.87 8.05 8.72
CA VAL A 73 -9.64 7.45 7.40
C VAL A 73 -9.96 8.48 6.32
N LEU A 74 -8.94 8.89 5.56
CA LEU A 74 -9.04 9.86 4.48
C LEU A 74 -9.53 9.23 3.17
N TYR A 75 -9.19 7.96 2.95
CA TYR A 75 -9.50 7.21 1.74
C TYR A 75 -9.46 5.70 2.00
N LYS A 76 -10.32 4.94 1.30
CA LYS A 76 -10.25 3.47 1.24
C LYS A 76 -10.20 3.04 -0.21
N GLY A 77 -9.41 2.02 -0.50
CA GLY A 77 -9.34 1.40 -1.82
C GLY A 77 -9.04 -0.08 -1.74
N LYS A 78 -9.21 -0.76 -2.86
CA LYS A 78 -8.80 -2.14 -3.07
C LYS A 78 -8.33 -2.30 -4.52
N GLY A 79 -7.62 -3.38 -4.78
CA GLY A 79 -7.11 -3.68 -6.12
C GLY A 79 -5.84 -4.50 -6.02
N PHE A 80 -4.81 -4.07 -6.74
CA PHE A 80 -3.59 -4.83 -6.92
C PHE A 80 -2.34 -4.03 -6.55
N GLY A 81 -1.50 -4.63 -5.71
CA GLY A 81 -0.15 -4.18 -5.42
C GLY A 81 0.82 -4.63 -6.50
N THR A 82 1.56 -3.70 -7.10
CA THR A 82 2.70 -3.99 -7.98
C THR A 82 3.98 -3.38 -7.40
N TYR A 83 5.11 -3.54 -8.08
CA TYR A 83 6.36 -2.88 -7.72
C TYR A 83 6.96 -2.16 -8.91
N TYR A 84 7.66 -1.05 -8.65
CA TYR A 84 8.29 -0.25 -9.72
C TYR A 84 9.70 0.27 -9.39
N TYR A 85 10.11 0.22 -8.12
CA TYR A 85 11.40 0.75 -7.68
C TYR A 85 11.97 -0.08 -6.52
N ASP A 86 13.23 0.17 -6.16
CA ASP A 86 13.80 -0.23 -4.87
C ASP A 86 15.14 0.47 -4.69
N VAL A 87 15.32 1.25 -3.62
CA VAL A 87 16.54 2.06 -3.42
C VAL A 87 17.69 1.26 -2.80
N GLU A 88 17.41 0.11 -2.20
CA GLU A 88 18.40 -0.76 -1.57
C GLU A 88 18.79 -1.93 -2.49
N GLN A 89 17.78 -2.59 -3.08
CA GLN A 89 17.93 -3.75 -3.95
C GLN A 89 17.73 -3.38 -5.41
N LEU A 90 18.72 -2.70 -5.98
CA LEU A 90 18.66 -2.14 -7.35
C LEU A 90 18.39 -3.16 -8.46
N GLN A 91 18.73 -4.44 -8.23
CA GLN A 91 18.46 -5.53 -9.18
C GLN A 91 17.70 -6.65 -8.49
N ALA A 92 16.44 -6.86 -8.90
CA ALA A 92 15.59 -7.89 -8.34
C ALA A 92 14.51 -8.32 -9.33
N CYS A 93 14.04 -9.57 -9.21
CA CYS A 93 12.96 -10.12 -10.04
C CYS A 93 13.16 -9.92 -11.56
N GLY A 94 14.41 -9.99 -12.03
CA GLY A 94 14.75 -9.76 -13.44
C GLY A 94 14.61 -8.31 -13.92
N ALA A 95 14.44 -7.34 -13.01
CA ALA A 95 14.41 -5.91 -13.28
C ALA A 95 15.64 -5.19 -12.70
N ASP A 96 15.94 -4.01 -13.25
CA ASP A 96 16.93 -3.07 -12.75
C ASP A 96 16.21 -1.73 -12.46
N PHE A 97 16.26 -1.27 -11.21
CA PHE A 97 15.55 -0.09 -10.71
C PHE A 97 16.39 1.19 -10.74
N THR A 98 17.64 1.13 -11.20
CA THR A 98 18.56 2.29 -11.18
C THR A 98 17.97 3.53 -11.85
N THR A 99 17.22 3.35 -12.95
CA THR A 99 16.61 4.46 -13.69
C THR A 99 15.32 4.94 -13.03
N GLN A 100 14.53 4.04 -12.45
CA GLN A 100 13.29 4.38 -11.77
C GLN A 100 13.60 5.21 -10.52
N ASN A 101 14.65 4.87 -9.79
CA ASN A 101 15.02 5.54 -8.55
C ASN A 101 15.45 7.03 -8.72
N VAL A 102 15.82 7.44 -9.92
CA VAL A 102 16.11 8.86 -10.24
C VAL A 102 14.90 9.62 -10.78
N GLY A 103 13.74 8.96 -10.88
CA GLY A 103 12.48 9.59 -11.25
C GLY A 103 11.93 10.46 -10.12
N ASN A 104 11.41 11.63 -10.48
CA ASN A 104 10.74 12.53 -9.53
C ASN A 104 9.44 11.91 -9.03
N VAL A 105 9.16 12.07 -7.74
CA VAL A 105 7.92 11.61 -7.12
C VAL A 105 6.87 12.71 -7.15
N MET A 106 5.61 12.35 -7.40
CA MET A 106 4.52 13.32 -7.54
C MET A 106 4.29 14.17 -6.28
N CYS A 107 4.59 13.65 -5.08
CA CYS A 107 4.53 14.43 -3.85
C CYS A 107 5.70 15.41 -3.67
N GLY A 108 6.79 15.23 -4.42
CA GLY A 108 7.94 16.14 -4.49
C GLY A 108 7.85 17.12 -5.66
N TRP A 109 6.64 17.49 -6.09
CA TRP A 109 6.40 18.28 -7.30
C TRP A 109 7.21 19.59 -7.34
N ASP A 110 7.21 20.36 -6.25
CA ASP A 110 7.86 21.68 -6.20
C ASP A 110 9.35 21.60 -5.86
N SER A 111 9.76 20.61 -5.07
CA SER A 111 11.14 20.38 -4.64
C SER A 111 11.95 19.46 -5.56
N VAL A 112 11.31 18.87 -6.57
CA VAL A 112 11.91 17.96 -7.56
C VAL A 112 12.61 16.76 -6.90
N LYS A 113 12.02 16.22 -5.83
CA LYS A 113 12.59 15.06 -5.11
C LYS A 113 12.44 13.78 -5.93
N THR A 114 13.54 13.05 -6.06
CA THR A 114 13.58 11.69 -6.64
C THR A 114 13.34 10.63 -5.57
N LEU A 115 13.09 9.39 -5.97
CA LEU A 115 13.01 8.27 -5.03
C LEU A 115 14.31 8.08 -4.22
N ASN A 116 15.47 8.32 -4.84
CA ASN A 116 16.76 8.35 -4.13
C ASN A 116 16.84 9.48 -3.10
N ASP A 117 16.23 10.65 -3.35
CA ASP A 117 16.20 11.75 -2.37
C ASP A 117 15.24 11.48 -1.20
N ILE A 118 14.22 10.63 -1.42
CA ILE A 118 13.34 10.15 -0.35
C ILE A 118 14.06 9.10 0.51
N ASP A 119 14.91 8.28 -0.12
CA ASP A 119 15.73 7.24 0.53
C ASP A 119 14.89 6.30 1.42
N SER A 120 13.77 5.83 0.87
CA SER A 120 12.87 4.92 1.58
C SER A 120 12.17 3.94 0.66
N ASN A 121 12.22 2.66 1.02
CA ASN A 121 11.45 1.60 0.39
C ASN A 121 9.98 1.55 0.87
N ASN A 122 9.57 2.39 1.83
CA ASN A 122 8.19 2.44 2.33
C ASN A 122 7.30 3.46 1.60
N LEU A 123 7.85 4.19 0.63
CA LEU A 123 7.05 5.05 -0.24
C LEU A 123 6.17 4.18 -1.14
N VAL A 124 4.92 4.60 -1.28
CA VAL A 124 3.94 3.94 -2.15
C VAL A 124 3.39 4.95 -3.14
N ALA A 125 3.32 4.53 -4.40
CA ALA A 125 2.61 5.26 -5.44
C ALA A 125 1.13 4.86 -5.43
N MET A 126 0.24 5.85 -5.37
CA MET A 126 -1.21 5.63 -5.39
C MET A 126 -1.85 6.15 -6.67
N ASN A 127 -3.17 6.04 -6.82
CA ASN A 127 -3.92 6.66 -7.92
C ASN A 127 -3.48 8.11 -8.17
N SER A 128 -2.79 8.34 -9.30
CA SER A 128 -2.19 9.64 -9.63
C SER A 128 -3.23 10.75 -9.78
N LEU A 129 -4.47 10.44 -10.14
CA LEU A 129 -5.52 11.45 -10.33
C LEU A 129 -5.83 12.18 -9.02
N LEU A 130 -5.62 11.54 -7.87
CA LEU A 130 -5.81 12.15 -6.54
C LEU A 130 -4.67 13.08 -6.14
N LEU A 131 -3.55 13.07 -6.85
CA LEU A 131 -2.33 13.85 -6.54
C LEU A 131 -2.03 14.92 -7.59
N LYS A 132 -2.83 15.04 -8.66
CA LYS A 132 -2.61 16.01 -9.75
C LYS A 132 -2.81 17.48 -9.33
N THR A 133 -3.57 17.74 -8.27
CA THR A 133 -3.80 19.11 -7.76
C THR A 133 -3.02 19.36 -6.47
N ALA A 134 -2.77 20.63 -6.16
CA ALA A 134 -2.11 21.02 -4.91
C ALA A 134 -2.91 20.58 -3.68
N GLU A 135 -4.24 20.67 -3.72
CA GLU A 135 -5.12 20.23 -2.64
C GLU A 135 -5.06 18.71 -2.45
N GLY A 136 -4.98 17.96 -3.55
CA GLY A 136 -4.81 16.51 -3.52
C GLY A 136 -3.48 16.12 -2.87
N ARG A 137 -2.39 16.79 -3.25
CA ARG A 137 -1.08 16.58 -2.62
C ARG A 137 -1.08 16.96 -1.14
N ALA A 138 -1.63 18.12 -0.78
CA ALA A 138 -1.74 18.54 0.62
C ALA A 138 -2.58 17.57 1.47
N LYS A 139 -3.57 16.91 0.86
CA LYS A 139 -4.43 15.94 1.54
C LYS A 139 -3.74 14.58 1.77
N TYR A 140 -3.00 14.07 0.79
CA TYR A 140 -2.55 12.67 0.81
C TYR A 140 -1.04 12.48 0.93
N CYS A 141 -0.22 13.39 0.43
CA CYS A 141 1.23 13.19 0.42
C CYS A 141 1.79 13.07 1.83
N GLY A 142 2.62 12.04 2.04
CA GLY A 142 3.22 11.73 3.33
C GLY A 142 2.30 11.03 4.33
N LYS A 143 1.01 10.86 3.99
CA LYS A 143 0.04 10.19 4.86
C LYS A 143 0.27 8.68 4.88
N ARG A 144 0.06 8.10 6.06
CA ARG A 144 0.18 6.67 6.32
C ARG A 144 -0.82 5.88 5.49
N ILE A 145 -0.36 4.76 4.97
CA ILE A 145 -1.18 3.74 4.33
C ILE A 145 -1.17 2.49 5.19
N ILE A 146 -2.35 1.99 5.53
CA ILE A 146 -2.54 0.67 6.14
C ILE A 146 -2.90 -0.27 5.00
N VAL A 147 -2.04 -1.24 4.72
CA VAL A 147 -2.25 -2.23 3.64
C VAL A 147 -2.68 -3.55 4.25
N THR A 148 -3.65 -4.22 3.65
CA THR A 148 -4.15 -5.53 4.03
C THR A 148 -3.99 -6.49 2.85
N VAL A 149 -3.38 -7.65 3.10
CA VAL A 149 -3.24 -8.76 2.13
C VAL A 149 -3.82 -10.00 2.77
N ASP A 150 -4.70 -10.71 2.07
CA ASP A 150 -5.37 -11.92 2.57
C ASP A 150 -6.02 -11.75 3.96
N GLY A 151 -6.59 -10.57 4.21
CA GLY A 151 -7.23 -10.21 5.48
C GLY A 151 -6.27 -9.83 6.62
N VAL A 152 -4.96 -9.83 6.38
CA VAL A 152 -3.94 -9.47 7.38
C VAL A 152 -3.41 -8.07 7.12
N LYS A 153 -3.53 -7.19 8.11
CA LYS A 153 -2.95 -5.83 8.08
C LYS A 153 -1.43 -5.92 8.22
N SER A 154 -0.72 -5.24 7.32
CA SER A 154 0.72 -5.07 7.38
C SER A 154 1.13 -4.12 8.52
N ASP A 155 2.26 -4.40 9.14
CA ASP A 155 2.93 -3.56 10.14
C ASP A 155 3.92 -2.56 9.51
N ILE A 156 4.17 -2.65 8.20
CA ILE A 156 5.09 -1.78 7.48
C ILE A 156 4.52 -0.34 7.46
N PRO A 157 5.30 0.69 7.85
CA PRO A 157 4.84 2.07 7.93
C PRO A 157 4.87 2.74 6.54
N PHE A 158 4.00 2.27 5.64
CA PHE A 158 3.86 2.81 4.29
C PHE A 158 3.35 4.25 4.30
N PHE A 159 3.80 5.05 3.34
CA PHE A 159 3.28 6.39 3.13
C PHE A 159 3.11 6.73 1.65
N VAL A 160 2.14 7.59 1.35
CA VAL A 160 1.93 8.10 -0.01
C VAL A 160 3.10 9.01 -0.39
N GLY A 161 3.78 8.72 -1.49
CA GLY A 161 4.82 9.63 -2.00
C GLY A 161 4.79 9.85 -3.51
N ASP A 162 4.08 9.02 -4.28
CA ASP A 162 4.08 9.14 -5.73
C ASP A 162 2.71 8.84 -6.36
N GLY A 163 2.56 9.15 -7.65
CA GLY A 163 1.37 8.92 -8.44
C GLY A 163 1.58 7.84 -9.50
N CYS A 164 0.80 6.78 -9.41
CA CYS A 164 0.74 5.69 -10.38
C CYS A 164 -0.44 5.88 -11.35
N GLU A 165 -0.15 6.18 -12.62
CA GLU A 165 -1.18 6.33 -13.67
C GLU A 165 -1.90 5.01 -13.97
N ARG A 166 -1.20 3.87 -13.92
CA ARG A 166 -1.81 2.55 -14.13
C ARG A 166 -2.81 2.20 -13.03
N CYS A 167 -2.53 2.64 -11.81
CA CYS A 167 -3.35 2.47 -10.62
C CYS A 167 -4.62 3.32 -10.63
N ALA A 168 -4.72 4.28 -11.57
CA ALA A 168 -5.81 5.26 -11.60
C ALA A 168 -6.99 4.88 -12.50
N ARG A 169 -6.85 3.87 -13.38
CA ARG A 169 -7.77 3.68 -14.52
C ARG A 169 -8.22 2.24 -14.76
N GLY A 170 -7.98 1.34 -13.82
CA GLY A 170 -8.30 -0.08 -13.98
C GLY A 170 -9.37 -0.58 -13.01
N ASP A 171 -9.73 -1.85 -13.16
CA ASP A 171 -10.68 -2.53 -12.29
C ASP A 171 -10.03 -2.89 -10.94
N GLU A 172 -10.85 -2.91 -9.88
CA GLU A 172 -10.44 -3.19 -8.50
C GLU A 172 -10.55 -4.68 -8.11
N THR A 173 -11.11 -5.51 -8.99
CA THR A 173 -11.35 -6.95 -8.77
C THR A 173 -10.71 -7.84 -9.85
N GLN A 174 -10.42 -7.29 -11.02
CA GLN A 174 -9.86 -8.01 -12.16
C GLN A 174 -8.48 -7.46 -12.52
N TRP A 175 -7.47 -8.31 -12.45
CA TRP A 175 -6.12 -7.96 -12.84
C TRP A 175 -6.02 -7.74 -14.36
N GLN A 176 -5.41 -6.62 -14.73
CA GLN A 176 -5.12 -6.25 -16.11
C GLN A 176 -3.71 -5.67 -16.18
N SER A 177 -2.81 -6.30 -16.92
CA SER A 177 -1.43 -5.82 -17.07
C SER A 177 -1.33 -4.45 -17.76
N GLY A 178 -2.38 -3.98 -18.44
CA GLY A 178 -2.46 -2.63 -19.00
C GLY A 178 -2.79 -1.54 -17.97
N GLY A 179 -3.40 -1.90 -16.84
CA GLY A 179 -3.86 -0.97 -15.82
C GLY A 179 -4.93 -1.60 -14.94
N ALA A 180 -4.71 -1.61 -13.63
CA ALA A 180 -5.60 -2.15 -12.61
C ALA A 180 -5.59 -1.17 -11.43
N ALA A 181 -6.71 -1.01 -10.72
CA ALA A 181 -6.71 -0.16 -9.53
C ALA A 181 -5.76 -0.73 -8.47
N GLY A 182 -5.16 0.12 -7.63
CA GLY A 182 -4.31 -0.35 -6.54
C GLY A 182 -3.16 0.60 -6.19
N LEU A 183 -2.02 0.01 -5.85
CA LEU A 183 -0.83 0.67 -5.30
C LEU A 183 0.43 0.12 -5.97
N ASP A 184 1.45 0.96 -6.15
CA ASP A 184 2.77 0.56 -6.64
C ASP A 184 3.81 0.76 -5.52
N PHE A 185 4.53 -0.30 -5.17
CA PHE A 185 5.41 -0.37 -4.02
C PHE A 185 6.88 -0.42 -4.44
N SER A 186 7.79 -0.41 -3.45
CA SER A 186 9.12 -0.94 -3.68
C SER A 186 9.08 -2.47 -3.82
N PHE A 187 10.04 -3.04 -4.55
CA PHE A 187 10.16 -4.49 -4.67
C PHE A 187 10.26 -5.18 -3.30
N SER A 188 11.18 -4.73 -2.45
CA SER A 188 11.46 -5.35 -1.17
C SER A 188 10.26 -5.34 -0.22
N THR A 189 9.46 -4.27 -0.21
CA THR A 189 8.25 -4.22 0.63
C THR A 189 7.10 -5.03 0.07
N LEU A 190 6.89 -5.03 -1.27
CA LEU A 190 5.89 -5.91 -1.86
C LEU A 190 6.23 -7.39 -1.65
N ASN A 191 7.51 -7.75 -1.77
CA ASN A 191 7.98 -9.11 -1.53
C ASN A 191 7.82 -9.54 -0.07
N LYS A 192 7.86 -8.59 0.89
CA LYS A 192 7.50 -8.85 2.30
C LYS A 192 6.00 -9.07 2.48
N LEU A 193 5.16 -8.31 1.77
CA LEU A 193 3.70 -8.46 1.80
C LEU A 193 3.25 -9.79 1.17
N SER A 194 3.85 -10.16 0.05
CA SER A 194 3.60 -11.42 -0.65
C SER A 194 4.84 -11.86 -1.42
N PRO A 195 5.54 -12.91 -0.95
CA PRO A 195 6.73 -13.45 -1.63
C PRO A 195 6.48 -13.96 -3.06
N LEU A 196 5.22 -14.19 -3.45
CA LEU A 196 4.85 -14.62 -4.79
C LEU A 196 4.65 -13.45 -5.77
N ALA A 197 4.62 -12.20 -5.29
CA ALA A 197 4.34 -11.04 -6.13
C ALA A 197 5.35 -10.85 -7.28
N CYS A 198 6.59 -11.33 -7.12
CA CYS A 198 7.56 -11.37 -8.21
C CYS A 198 7.14 -12.34 -9.34
N GLN A 199 6.68 -13.53 -8.96
CA GLN A 199 6.24 -14.56 -9.92
C GLN A 199 4.92 -14.15 -10.61
N ASP A 200 3.98 -13.63 -9.83
CA ASP A 200 2.64 -13.30 -10.29
C ASP A 200 2.56 -11.90 -10.93
N GLY A 201 3.56 -11.06 -10.67
CA GLY A 201 3.64 -9.67 -11.10
C GLY A 201 2.69 -8.72 -10.35
N HIS A 202 1.92 -9.23 -9.40
CA HIS A 202 0.96 -8.48 -8.59
C HIS A 202 0.55 -9.27 -7.33
N VAL A 203 -0.13 -8.60 -6.40
CA VAL A 203 -0.84 -9.21 -5.25
C VAL A 203 -2.15 -8.45 -5.02
N ALA A 204 -3.22 -9.12 -4.61
CA ALA A 204 -4.46 -8.44 -4.23
C ALA A 204 -4.26 -7.68 -2.91
N VAL A 205 -4.69 -6.42 -2.86
CA VAL A 205 -4.56 -5.55 -1.68
C VAL A 205 -5.86 -4.83 -1.37
N GLU A 206 -6.12 -4.64 -0.09
CA GLU A 206 -7.03 -3.60 0.41
C GLU A 206 -6.20 -2.56 1.17
N TYR A 207 -6.61 -1.30 1.17
CA TYR A 207 -5.84 -0.27 1.85
C TYR A 207 -6.69 0.90 2.36
N GLU A 208 -6.21 1.50 3.44
CA GLU A 208 -6.75 2.70 4.05
C GLU A 208 -5.64 3.76 4.11
N ILE A 209 -5.91 4.97 3.62
CA ILE A 209 -5.05 6.13 3.87
C ILE A 209 -5.61 6.83 5.09
N VAL A 210 -4.81 6.99 6.13
CA VAL A 210 -5.24 7.60 7.40
C VAL A 210 -4.57 8.94 7.62
N ASP A 211 -5.20 9.79 8.42
CA ASP A 211 -4.70 11.12 8.77
C ASP A 211 -3.57 11.07 9.82
N GLU A 212 -2.51 10.35 9.48
CA GLU A 212 -1.25 10.26 10.22
C GLU A 212 -0.14 10.54 9.21
N THR A 213 0.69 11.54 9.47
CA THR A 213 1.80 11.90 8.57
C THR A 213 3.06 11.15 9.00
N LEU A 214 3.64 10.36 8.10
CA LEU A 214 4.90 9.63 8.32
C LEU A 214 6.08 10.26 7.58
N TYR A 215 5.83 11.03 6.53
CA TYR A 215 6.84 11.73 5.77
C TYR A 215 6.37 13.15 5.45
N HIS A 216 7.25 14.14 5.55
CA HIS A 216 6.92 15.53 5.24
C HIS A 216 7.46 15.92 3.87
N PHE A 217 6.57 16.20 2.94
CA PHE A 217 6.89 16.80 1.65
C PHE A 217 6.68 18.32 1.72
N ASP A 218 7.55 19.08 1.04
CA ASP A 218 7.29 20.50 0.76
C ASP A 218 6.24 20.58 -0.36
N THR A 219 4.96 20.72 0.01
CA THR A 219 3.82 20.72 -0.92
C THR A 219 3.24 22.12 -1.21
N ASN A 220 3.96 23.19 -0.85
CA ASN A 220 3.51 24.58 -0.91
C ASN A 220 4.46 25.47 -1.70
#